data_AF-A0A4W5QQG7-F1
#
_entry.id   AF-A0A4W5QQG7-F1
#
_cell.length_a   1.000
_cell.length_b   1.000
_cell.length_c   1.000
_cell.angle_alpha   90.00
_cell.angle_beta   90.00
_cell.angle_gamma   90.00
#
_symmetry.space_group_name_H-M   'P 1'
#
loop_
_entity.id
_entity.type
_entity.pdbx_description
1 polymer ?
#
loop_
_entity_poly.entity_id
_entity_poly.type
_entity_poly.pdbx_seq_one_letter_code
_entity_poly.pdbx_strand_id
1 'polypeptide(L)'
;MCVEENVEQMFPEDLYKNTKGEDVSVVALETMRYVEQLYNNSLTSVTWNKAKLNLFQNFIYRQVQNLELCVVGGVWESSGDGGSVALKTYFNKLNTVLKEKEHSACAWEIVRKEVRENLVQFKKFIDSRVKR
;
A
#
# COMPACT_ATOMS: atom_id res chain seq x y z
N MET A 1 0.95 -24.81 5.07
CA MET A 1 1.48 -23.94 4.00
C MET A 1 0.27 -23.50 3.20
N CYS A 2 0.05 -22.21 3.01
CA CYS A 2 -1.04 -21.76 2.15
C CYS A 2 -0.78 -22.37 0.78
N VAL A 3 -1.75 -23.14 0.26
CA VAL A 3 -1.67 -23.62 -1.11
C VAL A 3 -1.42 -22.37 -1.95
N GLU A 4 -0.44 -22.43 -2.86
CA GLU A 4 -0.34 -21.44 -3.91
C GLU A 4 -1.59 -21.61 -4.78
N GLU A 5 -2.72 -21.10 -4.28
CA GLU A 5 -3.76 -20.63 -5.17
C GLU A 5 -3.01 -19.72 -6.13
N ASN A 6 -3.08 -20.04 -7.42
CA ASN A 6 -2.62 -19.16 -8.49
C ASN A 6 -3.48 -17.90 -8.42
N VAL A 7 -3.24 -17.07 -7.41
CA VAL A 7 -3.74 -15.72 -7.33
C VAL A 7 -2.92 -15.03 -8.40
N GLU A 8 -3.54 -14.89 -9.58
CA GLU A 8 -3.03 -14.04 -10.63
C GLU A 8 -2.55 -12.74 -9.98
N GLN A 9 -1.34 -12.32 -10.34
CA GLN A 9 -0.73 -11.11 -9.81
C GLN A 9 -1.74 -9.96 -9.89
N MET A 10 -2.16 -9.46 -8.73
CA MET A 10 -3.20 -8.43 -8.66
C MET A 10 -2.60 -7.04 -8.88
N PHE A 11 -1.29 -6.90 -8.67
CA PHE A 11 -0.55 -5.68 -8.92
C PHE A 11 -0.64 -5.27 -10.41
N PRO A 12 -1.23 -4.10 -10.72
CA PRO A 12 -1.24 -3.60 -12.09
C PRO A 12 0.14 -3.02 -12.44
N GLU A 13 0.80 -3.55 -13.48
CA GLU A 13 2.13 -3.06 -13.91
C GLU A 13 2.18 -1.56 -14.21
N ASP A 14 1.05 -0.98 -14.63
CA ASP A 14 0.94 0.43 -14.98
C ASP A 14 0.44 1.32 -13.84
N LEU A 15 0.29 0.79 -12.61
CA LEU A 15 -0.26 1.52 -11.45
C LEU A 15 0.40 2.89 -11.27
N TYR A 16 1.73 2.93 -11.20
CA TYR A 16 2.51 4.16 -11.07
C TYR A 16 2.84 4.86 -12.40
N LYS A 17 2.54 4.23 -13.55
CA LYS A 17 2.68 4.88 -14.86
C LYS A 17 1.46 5.76 -15.14
N ASN A 18 0.29 5.37 -14.63
CA ASN A 18 -0.96 6.11 -14.80
C ASN A 18 -1.03 7.37 -13.92
N THR A 19 -0.17 7.48 -12.91
CA THR A 19 -0.02 8.69 -12.08
C THR A 19 0.96 9.71 -12.69
N LYS A 20 1.36 9.53 -13.97
CA LYS A 20 2.24 10.48 -14.68
C LYS A 20 1.55 11.83 -14.84
N GLY A 21 1.98 12.81 -14.04
CA GLY A 21 1.46 14.17 -14.03
C GLY A 21 0.91 14.60 -12.68
N GLU A 22 0.64 13.63 -11.79
CA GLU A 22 0.31 13.87 -10.39
C GLU A 22 1.55 14.29 -9.59
N ASP A 23 1.34 15.07 -8.52
CA ASP A 23 2.41 15.42 -7.57
C ASP A 23 2.95 14.14 -6.92
N VAL A 24 4.26 13.92 -7.04
CA VAL A 24 4.95 12.72 -6.54
C VAL A 24 4.76 12.56 -5.03
N SER A 25 4.71 13.66 -4.29
CA SER A 25 4.49 13.67 -2.84
C SER A 25 3.07 13.23 -2.49
N VAL A 26 2.08 13.59 -3.31
CA VAL A 26 0.69 13.14 -3.16
C VAL A 26 0.58 11.65 -3.43
N VAL A 27 1.12 11.18 -4.57
CA VAL A 27 1.14 9.73 -4.91
C VAL A 27 1.84 8.91 -3.82
N ALA A 28 2.96 9.42 -3.29
CA ALA A 28 3.69 8.80 -2.20
C ALA A 28 2.87 8.72 -0.91
N LEU A 29 2.22 9.83 -0.54
CA LEU A 29 1.38 9.90 0.65
C LEU A 29 0.20 8.92 0.56
N GLU A 30 -0.49 8.90 -0.58
CA GLU A 30 -1.60 7.97 -0.82
C GLU A 30 -1.17 6.52 -0.74
N THR A 31 -0.08 6.17 -1.42
CA THR A 31 0.48 4.82 -1.40
C THR A 31 0.80 4.38 0.02
N MET A 32 1.51 5.22 0.79
CA MET A 32 1.89 4.88 2.16
C MET A 32 0.70 4.79 3.10
N ARG A 33 -0.30 5.67 2.96
CA ARG A 33 -1.55 5.60 3.74
C ARG A 33 -2.33 4.32 3.45
N TYR A 34 -2.42 3.89 2.20
CA TYR A 34 -3.10 2.63 1.90
C TYR A 34 -2.36 1.41 2.47
N VAL A 35 -1.01 1.42 2.44
CA VAL A 35 -0.22 0.37 3.10
C VAL A 35 -0.45 0.39 4.61
N GLU A 36 -0.44 1.58 5.24
CA GLU A 36 -0.74 1.73 6.66
C GLU A 36 -2.12 1.19 7.03
N GLN A 37 -3.16 1.59 6.28
CA GLN A 37 -4.53 1.15 6.49
C GLN A 37 -4.67 -0.36 6.38
N LEU A 38 -4.02 -0.99 5.39
CA LEU A 38 -3.98 -2.45 5.29
C LEU A 38 -3.45 -3.04 6.60
N TYR A 39 -2.26 -2.63 7.04
CA TYR A 39 -1.59 -3.19 8.22
C TYR A 39 -2.19 -2.76 9.57
N ASN A 40 -3.19 -1.87 9.57
CA ASN A 40 -4.02 -1.55 10.74
C ASN A 40 -5.24 -2.49 10.89
N ASN A 41 -5.49 -3.39 9.92
CA ASN A 41 -6.51 -4.43 10.05
C ASN A 41 -6.11 -5.51 11.08
N SER A 42 -7.06 -6.41 11.38
CA SER A 42 -6.81 -7.55 12.25
C SER A 42 -5.71 -8.46 11.70
N LEU A 43 -4.59 -8.53 12.43
CA LEU A 43 -3.43 -9.38 12.18
C LEU A 43 -3.37 -10.55 13.18
N THR A 44 -4.46 -10.86 13.88
CA THR A 44 -4.47 -11.87 14.95
C THR A 44 -4.19 -13.30 14.46
N SER A 45 -4.46 -13.57 13.18
CA SER A 45 -4.26 -14.88 12.54
C SER A 45 -2.82 -15.13 12.09
N VAL A 46 -1.98 -14.10 11.96
CA VAL A 46 -0.63 -14.24 11.41
C VAL A 46 0.35 -14.68 12.49
N THR A 47 1.30 -15.54 12.13
CA THR A 47 2.37 -16.04 13.03
C THR A 47 3.71 -15.34 12.75
N TRP A 48 3.68 -14.18 12.10
CA TRP A 48 4.87 -13.41 11.76
C TRP A 48 5.64 -12.96 13.00
N ASN A 49 6.94 -12.71 12.82
CA ASN A 49 7.77 -12.18 13.89
C ASN A 49 7.28 -10.79 14.33
N LYS A 50 6.77 -10.70 15.56
CA LYS A 50 6.18 -9.46 16.12
C LYS A 50 7.12 -8.27 16.09
N ALA A 51 8.42 -8.47 16.36
CA ALA A 51 9.38 -7.36 16.33
C ALA A 51 9.56 -6.81 14.92
N LYS A 52 9.66 -7.67 13.90
CA LYS A 52 9.75 -7.26 12.49
C LYS A 52 8.46 -6.58 12.01
N LEU A 53 7.30 -7.10 12.40
CA LEU A 53 6.01 -6.51 12.07
C LEU A 53 5.87 -5.11 12.69
N ASN A 54 6.18 -4.96 13.98
CA ASN A 54 6.14 -3.67 14.66
C ASN A 54 7.11 -2.66 14.04
N LEU A 55 8.33 -3.10 13.68
CA LEU A 55 9.29 -2.25 12.98
C LEU A 55 8.74 -1.77 11.63
N PHE A 56 8.11 -2.66 10.87
CA PHE A 56 7.51 -2.32 9.59
C PHE A 56 6.36 -1.32 9.76
N GLN A 57 5.41 -1.58 10.65
CA GLN A 57 4.29 -0.67 10.93
C GLN A 57 4.78 0.72 11.40
N ASN A 58 5.74 0.76 12.32
CA ASN A 58 6.33 2.02 12.80
C ASN A 58 7.04 2.79 11.69
N PHE A 59 7.72 2.09 10.78
CA PHE A 59 8.37 2.72 9.63
C PHE A 59 7.33 3.36 8.71
N ILE A 60 6.29 2.62 8.34
CA ILE A 60 5.21 3.14 7.49
C ILE A 60 4.53 4.35 8.14
N TYR A 61 4.15 4.25 9.42
CA TYR A 61 3.56 5.37 10.17
C TYR A 61 4.44 6.63 10.11
N ARG A 62 5.74 6.50 10.37
CA ARG A 62 6.68 7.64 10.28
C ARG A 62 6.78 8.21 8.86
N GLN A 63 6.79 7.35 7.84
CA GLN A 63 6.82 7.80 6.45
C GLN A 63 5.55 8.57 6.07
N VAL A 64 4.37 8.12 6.52
CA VAL A 64 3.11 8.84 6.35
C VAL A 64 3.20 10.22 7.00
N GLN A 65 3.58 10.29 8.27
CA GLN A 65 3.70 11.56 9.00
C GLN A 65 4.67 12.54 8.32
N ASN A 66 5.82 12.06 7.84
CA ASN A 66 6.78 12.90 7.13
C ASN A 66 6.23 13.42 5.79
N LEU A 67 5.51 12.58 5.04
CA LEU A 67 4.90 12.96 3.76
C LEU A 67 3.76 13.97 3.95
N GLU A 68 2.99 13.86 5.03
CA GLU A 68 1.95 14.84 5.39
C GLU A 68 2.52 16.24 5.61
N LEU A 69 3.73 16.35 6.17
CA LEU A 69 4.42 17.63 6.31
C LEU A 69 4.85 18.23 4.96
N CYS A 70 5.12 17.39 3.95
CA CYS A 70 5.51 17.83 2.61
C CYS A 70 4.32 18.25 1.75
N VAL A 71 3.14 17.65 1.98
CA VAL A 71 1.92 17.92 1.20
C VAL A 71 1.09 18.98 1.92
N VAL A 72 1.35 20.26 1.63
CA VAL A 72 0.57 21.39 2.16
C VAL A 72 -0.89 21.27 1.72
N GLY A 73 -1.82 21.31 2.68
CA GLY A 73 -3.26 21.29 2.40
C GLY A 73 -3.91 19.91 2.41
N GLY A 74 -3.22 18.88 2.90
CA GLY A 74 -3.84 17.62 3.33
C GLY A 74 -4.91 17.10 2.38
N VAL A 75 -4.51 16.49 1.25
CA VAL A 75 -5.37 15.92 0.19
C VAL A 75 -6.52 15.02 0.70
N TRP A 76 -6.49 14.63 1.98
CA TRP A 76 -7.56 13.96 2.70
C TRP A 76 -8.84 14.80 2.91
N GLU A 77 -8.83 16.13 2.83
CA GLU A 77 -10.05 16.93 2.97
C GLU A 77 -11.05 16.76 1.81
N SER A 78 -10.80 15.88 0.84
CA SER A 78 -11.79 15.52 -0.15
C SER A 78 -11.74 14.04 -0.51
N SER A 79 -12.59 13.28 0.16
CA SER A 79 -13.30 12.10 -0.35
C SER A 79 -14.11 12.43 -1.63
N GLY A 80 -13.48 13.03 -2.64
CA GLY A 80 -14.13 13.56 -3.82
C GLY A 80 -13.32 13.40 -5.11
N ASP A 81 -12.17 14.08 -5.24
CA ASP A 81 -11.69 14.39 -6.61
C ASP A 81 -10.16 14.52 -6.80
N GLY A 82 -9.34 14.34 -5.75
CA GLY A 82 -7.90 14.66 -5.82
C GLY A 82 -6.92 13.47 -5.86
N GLY A 83 -7.42 12.24 -5.66
CA GLY A 83 -6.58 11.07 -5.43
C GLY A 83 -6.55 10.05 -6.56
N SER A 84 -5.48 9.26 -6.67
CA SER A 84 -5.33 8.30 -7.74
C SER A 84 -6.38 7.18 -7.66
N VAL A 85 -7.34 7.20 -8.58
CA VAL A 85 -8.38 6.17 -8.71
C VAL A 85 -7.77 4.77 -8.88
N ALA A 86 -6.62 4.69 -9.54
CA ALA A 86 -5.90 3.43 -9.75
C ALA A 86 -5.35 2.86 -8.43
N LEU A 87 -4.71 3.70 -7.60
CA LEU A 87 -4.23 3.31 -6.26
C LEU A 87 -5.41 2.85 -5.38
N LYS A 88 -6.46 3.67 -5.31
CA LYS A 88 -7.66 3.34 -4.54
C LYS A 88 -8.25 1.98 -4.95
N THR A 89 -8.41 1.77 -6.26
CA THR A 89 -8.94 0.51 -6.80
C THR A 89 -8.07 -0.69 -6.43
N TYR A 90 -6.75 -0.57 -6.58
CA TYR A 90 -5.81 -1.64 -6.24
C TYR A 90 -5.87 -2.02 -4.76
N PHE A 91 -5.77 -1.05 -3.85
CA PHE A 91 -5.78 -1.33 -2.41
C PHE A 91 -7.14 -1.79 -1.90
N ASN A 92 -8.24 -1.37 -2.53
CA ASN A 92 -9.56 -1.93 -2.26
C ASN A 92 -9.64 -3.43 -2.60
N LYS A 93 -9.04 -3.88 -3.71
CA LYS A 93 -8.97 -5.32 -4.03
C LYS A 93 -8.22 -6.10 -2.95
N LEU A 94 -7.11 -5.58 -2.45
CA LEU A 94 -6.37 -6.21 -1.35
C LEU A 94 -7.21 -6.30 -0.06
N ASN A 95 -7.95 -5.24 0.28
CA ASN A 95 -8.90 -5.27 1.39
C ASN A 95 -10.03 -6.29 1.18
N THR A 96 -10.54 -6.41 -0.05
CA THR A 96 -11.55 -7.43 -0.39
C THR A 96 -11.00 -8.84 -0.17
N VAL A 97 -9.76 -9.13 -0.59
CA VAL A 97 -9.12 -10.43 -0.33
C VAL A 97 -9.05 -10.73 1.18
N LEU A 98 -8.69 -9.75 2.01
CA LEU A 98 -8.70 -9.93 3.47
C LEU A 98 -10.10 -10.24 3.98
N LYS A 99 -11.12 -9.49 3.54
CA LYS A 99 -12.50 -9.66 4.00
C LYS A 99 -13.11 -11.00 3.59
N GLU A 100 -12.98 -11.38 2.31
CA GLU A 100 -13.55 -12.62 1.76
C GLU A 100 -12.92 -13.87 2.38
N LYS A 101 -11.64 -13.78 2.77
CA LYS A 101 -10.90 -14.87 3.42
C LYS A 101 -10.77 -14.65 4.94
N GLU A 102 -11.65 -13.85 5.53
CA GLU A 102 -11.83 -13.63 6.98
C GLU A 102 -10.53 -13.29 7.73
N HIS A 103 -9.67 -12.49 7.12
CA HIS A 103 -8.36 -12.11 7.65
C HIS A 103 -7.52 -13.33 8.04
N SER A 104 -7.70 -14.48 7.39
CA SER A 104 -6.92 -15.69 7.65
C SER A 104 -5.43 -15.47 7.37
N ALA A 105 -4.58 -16.32 7.96
CA ALA A 105 -3.13 -16.27 7.73
C ALA A 105 -2.79 -16.35 6.24
N CYS A 106 -3.56 -17.11 5.46
CA CYS A 106 -3.34 -17.22 4.02
C CYS A 106 -3.77 -16.00 3.22
N ALA A 107 -4.87 -15.34 3.60
CA ALA A 107 -5.22 -14.04 3.03
C ALA A 107 -4.08 -13.02 3.22
N TRP A 108 -3.49 -13.03 4.41
CA TRP A 108 -2.36 -12.17 4.75
C TRP A 108 -1.09 -12.51 3.97
N GLU A 109 -0.81 -13.78 3.68
CA GLU A 109 0.33 -14.14 2.82
C GLU A 109 0.16 -13.63 1.37
N ILE A 110 -1.07 -13.65 0.84
CA ILE A 110 -1.38 -13.06 -0.47
C ILE A 110 -1.14 -11.55 -0.44
N VAL A 111 -1.76 -10.85 0.52
CA VAL A 111 -1.61 -9.39 0.67
C VAL A 111 -0.17 -8.99 0.92
N ARG A 112 0.60 -9.76 1.70
CA ARG A 112 2.02 -9.48 1.96
C ARG A 112 2.87 -9.58 0.70
N LYS A 113 2.62 -10.57 -0.18
CA LYS A 113 3.30 -10.69 -1.48
C LYS A 113 3.00 -9.47 -2.37
N GLU A 114 1.72 -9.07 -2.43
CA GLU A 114 1.25 -7.92 -3.20
C GLU A 114 1.79 -6.59 -2.69
N VAL A 115 1.75 -6.34 -1.38
CA VAL A 115 2.31 -5.13 -0.77
C VAL A 115 3.82 -5.07 -1.02
N ARG A 116 4.53 -6.21 -0.97
CA ARG A 116 5.96 -6.24 -1.30
C ARG A 116 6.20 -5.80 -2.74
N GLU A 117 5.46 -6.34 -3.71
CA GLU A 117 5.59 -5.96 -5.11
C GLU A 117 5.26 -4.47 -5.30
N ASN A 118 4.18 -4.01 -4.68
CA ASN A 118 3.81 -2.59 -4.66
C ASN A 118 4.96 -1.69 -4.16
N LEU A 119 5.60 -2.04 -3.05
CA LEU A 119 6.71 -1.24 -2.49
C LEU A 119 7.96 -1.27 -3.40
N VAL A 120 8.23 -2.38 -4.09
CA VAL A 120 9.32 -2.47 -5.07
C VAL A 120 9.06 -1.54 -6.25
N GLN A 121 7.85 -1.56 -6.80
CA GLN A 121 7.47 -0.70 -7.93
C GLN A 121 7.36 0.76 -7.52
N PHE A 122 6.84 1.04 -6.32
CA PHE A 122 6.83 2.36 -5.72
C PHE A 122 8.23 2.95 -5.60
N LYS A 123 9.20 2.16 -5.13
CA LYS A 123 10.59 2.60 -5.07
C LYS A 123 11.13 2.99 -6.44
N LYS A 124 10.89 2.18 -7.48
CA LYS A 124 11.30 2.50 -8.86
C LYS A 124 10.64 3.80 -9.34
N PHE A 125 9.36 4.00 -9.03
CA PHE A 125 8.64 5.23 -9.34
C PHE A 125 9.31 6.45 -8.68
N ILE A 126 9.55 6.41 -7.37
CA ILE A 126 10.21 7.51 -6.66
C ILE A 126 11.61 7.78 -7.22
N ASP A 127 12.41 6.72 -7.39
CA ASP A 127 13.79 6.82 -7.91
C ASP A 127 13.81 7.45 -9.32
N SER A 128 12.76 7.26 -10.13
CA SER A 128 12.64 7.88 -11.46
C SER A 128 12.29 9.38 -11.43
N ARG A 129 11.79 9.88 -10.30
CA ARG A 129 11.30 11.26 -10.13
C ARG A 129 12.26 12.15 -9.33
N VAL A 130 13.06 11.56 -8.46
CA VAL A 130 14.16 12.24 -7.79
C VAL A 130 15.28 12.44 -8.83
N LYS A 131 15.31 13.62 -9.46
CA LYS A 131 16.44 14.01 -10.31
C LYS A 131 17.71 14.08 -9.43
N ARG A 132 18.78 13.43 -9.89
CA ARG A 132 20.14 13.73 -9.41
C ARG A 132 20.57 15.11 -9.88
#